data_AF-A0A7C3FGA7-F1
#
_entry.id   AF-A0A7C3FGA7-F1
#
_cell.length_a   1.000
_cell.length_b   1.000
_cell.length_c   1.000
_cell.angle_alpha   90.00
_cell.angle_beta   90.00
_cell.angle_gamma   90.00
#
_symmetry.space_group_name_H-M   'P 1'
#
loop_
_entity.id
_entity.type
_entity.pdbx_description
1 polymer ?
#
loop_
_entity_poly.entity_id
_entity_poly.type
_entity_poly.pdbx_seq_one_letter_code
_entity_poly.pdbx_strand_id
1 'polypeptide(L)'
;MNKPKIGIINATGYTGVELARLLSRHPGVVLTSVTGRSSAGKSLGEVFPHLADLKLTIKTGLGEVDLAFSAMPHKESAKEVIPLISQGVKVVDISADFRLKDAADYPAWYGFSHPAPQLLGQAVYGLPELYHHQVATAQLVANPGCYPTGA
;
A
#
# COMPACT_ATOMS: atom_id res chain seq x y z
N MET A 1 9.51 4.87 -22.76
CA MET A 1 9.34 3.72 -21.84
C MET A 1 7.93 3.77 -21.28
N ASN A 2 7.25 2.62 -21.17
CA ASN A 2 5.89 2.56 -20.60
C ASN A 2 6.00 2.80 -19.09
N LYS A 3 5.22 3.74 -18.54
CA LYS A 3 5.25 4.04 -17.09
C LYS A 3 4.51 2.95 -16.32
N PRO A 4 5.07 2.41 -15.21
CA PRO A 4 4.36 1.46 -14.36
C PRO A 4 3.03 2.04 -13.86
N LYS A 5 1.97 1.24 -13.93
CA LYS A 5 0.63 1.53 -13.44
C LYS A 5 0.58 1.25 -11.94
N ILE A 6 0.18 2.26 -11.18
CA ILE A 6 0.12 2.23 -9.73
C ILE A 6 -1.34 2.21 -9.27
N GLY A 7 -1.59 1.40 -8.26
CA GLY A 7 -2.86 1.34 -7.53
C GLY A 7 -2.72 1.80 -6.09
N ILE A 8 -3.77 2.41 -5.52
CA ILE A 8 -3.87 2.70 -4.09
C ILE A 8 -5.14 2.06 -3.54
N ILE A 9 -4.97 1.16 -2.57
CA ILE A 9 -6.07 0.60 -1.79
C ILE A 9 -6.37 1.53 -0.62
N ASN A 10 -7.64 1.91 -0.46
CA ASN A 10 -8.09 2.87 0.56
C ASN A 10 -7.47 4.28 0.45
N ALA A 11 -7.58 4.87 -0.74
CA ALA A 11 -7.10 6.21 -1.06
C ALA A 11 -7.79 7.33 -0.26
N THR A 12 -8.93 7.06 0.38
CA THR A 12 -9.69 8.05 1.15
C THR A 12 -9.17 8.30 2.57
N GLY A 13 -8.23 7.49 3.06
CA GLY A 13 -7.52 7.76 4.32
C GLY A 13 -6.39 8.78 4.14
N TYR A 14 -5.89 9.36 5.24
CA TYR A 14 -4.83 10.39 5.18
C TYR A 14 -3.58 9.92 4.44
N THR A 15 -3.10 8.71 4.70
CA THR A 15 -1.92 8.21 3.99
C THR A 15 -2.22 7.90 2.53
N GLY A 16 -3.44 7.43 2.22
CA GLY A 16 -3.87 7.13 0.87
C GLY A 16 -4.02 8.38 -0.02
N VAL A 17 -4.62 9.45 0.51
CA VAL A 17 -4.75 10.72 -0.23
C VAL A 17 -3.39 11.36 -0.43
N GLU A 18 -2.49 11.23 0.55
CA GLU A 18 -1.17 11.81 0.43
C GLU A 18 -0.26 11.03 -0.54
N LEU A 19 -0.39 9.71 -0.58
CA LEU A 19 0.17 8.90 -1.67
C LEU A 19 -0.36 9.38 -3.03
N ALA A 20 -1.66 9.61 -3.17
CA ALA A 20 -2.23 10.09 -4.44
C ALA A 20 -1.65 11.46 -4.84
N ARG A 21 -1.46 12.38 -3.88
CA ARG A 21 -0.83 13.69 -4.10
C ARG A 21 0.64 13.57 -4.52
N LEU A 22 1.39 12.65 -3.94
CA LEU A 22 2.79 12.41 -4.30
C LEU A 22 2.92 11.74 -5.68
N LEU A 23 2.12 10.70 -5.91
CA LEU A 23 2.14 9.93 -7.17
C LEU A 23 1.63 10.72 -8.37
N SER A 24 0.69 11.66 -8.18
CA SER A 24 0.22 12.55 -9.26
C SER A 24 1.32 13.41 -9.85
N ARG A 25 2.38 13.67 -9.08
CA ARG A 25 3.53 14.49 -9.46
C ARG A 25 4.77 13.66 -9.85
N HIS A 26 4.70 12.34 -9.73
CA HIS A 26 5.86 11.49 -9.93
C HIS A 26 6.07 11.18 -11.44
N PRO A 27 7.20 11.59 -12.06
CA PRO A 27 7.38 11.48 -13.51
C PRO A 27 7.54 10.03 -13.98
N GLY A 28 8.02 9.14 -13.11
CA GLY A 28 8.36 7.75 -13.45
C GLY A 28 7.22 6.74 -13.40
N VAL A 29 6.03 7.13 -12.91
CA VAL A 29 4.88 6.20 -12.74
C VAL A 29 3.58 6.87 -13.14
N VAL A 30 2.48 6.11 -13.18
CA VAL A 30 1.13 6.65 -13.40
C VAL A 30 0.14 6.01 -12.44
N LEU A 31 -0.61 6.83 -11.71
CA LEU A 31 -1.70 6.34 -10.84
C LEU A 31 -2.93 6.04 -11.71
N THR A 32 -3.36 4.78 -11.73
CA THR A 32 -4.46 4.31 -12.60
C THR A 32 -5.67 3.76 -11.84
N SER A 33 -5.49 3.40 -10.56
CA SER A 33 -6.55 2.83 -9.75
C SER A 33 -6.51 3.33 -8.31
N VAL A 34 -7.67 3.73 -7.80
CA VAL A 34 -7.85 4.14 -6.40
C VAL A 34 -9.10 3.49 -5.85
N THR A 35 -9.02 2.95 -4.63
CA THR A 35 -10.16 2.32 -3.97
C THR A 35 -10.56 3.02 -2.68
N GLY A 36 -11.81 2.85 -2.27
CA GLY A 36 -12.34 3.38 -1.01
C GLY A 36 -13.82 3.04 -0.87
N ARG A 37 -14.23 2.44 0.26
CA ARG A 37 -15.61 1.94 0.43
C ARG A 37 -16.64 3.06 0.58
N SER A 38 -16.37 4.04 1.44
CA SER A 38 -17.33 5.10 1.78
C SER A 38 -17.59 6.10 0.65
N SER A 39 -16.67 6.20 -0.32
CA SER A 39 -16.77 7.15 -1.44
C SER A 39 -16.72 6.46 -2.80
N ALA A 40 -17.00 5.15 -2.86
CA ALA A 40 -17.06 4.42 -4.10
C ALA A 40 -18.08 5.05 -5.07
N GLY A 41 -17.70 5.16 -6.35
CA GLY A 41 -18.49 5.78 -7.41
C GLY A 41 -18.25 7.28 -7.57
N LYS A 42 -17.71 7.97 -6.56
CA LYS A 42 -17.34 9.39 -6.65
C LYS A 42 -16.03 9.57 -7.41
N SER A 43 -15.88 10.73 -8.05
CA SER A 43 -14.56 11.12 -8.57
C SER A 43 -13.63 11.47 -7.41
N LEU A 44 -12.33 11.21 -7.56
CA LEU A 44 -11.34 11.56 -6.54
C LEU A 44 -11.31 13.07 -6.27
N GLY A 45 -11.47 13.88 -7.32
CA GLY A 45 -11.57 15.34 -7.23
C GLY A 45 -12.79 15.86 -6.48
N GLU A 46 -13.92 15.15 -6.54
CA GLU A 46 -15.12 15.49 -5.76
C GLU A 46 -14.88 15.33 -4.26
N VAL A 47 -14.16 14.27 -3.87
CA VAL A 47 -13.83 14.00 -2.46
C VAL A 47 -12.66 14.87 -1.99
N PHE A 48 -11.68 15.09 -2.86
CA PHE A 48 -10.45 15.83 -2.59
C PHE A 48 -10.19 16.85 -3.71
N PRO A 49 -10.70 18.10 -3.60
CA PRO A 49 -10.61 19.10 -4.66
C PRO A 49 -9.18 19.41 -5.14
N HIS A 50 -8.19 19.31 -4.25
CA HIS A 50 -6.78 19.50 -4.59
C HIS A 50 -6.20 18.40 -5.49
N LEU A 51 -6.95 17.32 -5.74
CA LEU A 51 -6.62 16.24 -6.65
C LEU A 51 -7.54 16.20 -7.88
N ALA A 52 -8.28 17.28 -8.18
CA ALA A 52 -9.24 17.31 -9.29
C ALA A 52 -8.64 16.97 -10.67
N ASP A 53 -7.35 17.22 -10.87
CA ASP A 53 -6.64 16.84 -12.10
C ASP A 53 -6.50 15.32 -12.27
N LEU A 54 -6.54 14.57 -11.16
CA LEU A 54 -6.65 13.11 -11.20
C LEU A 54 -8.09 12.74 -11.53
N LYS A 55 -8.37 12.56 -12.82
CA LYS A 55 -9.66 12.09 -13.36
C LYS A 55 -9.91 10.60 -13.08
N LEU A 56 -9.78 10.21 -11.82
CA LEU A 56 -9.96 8.84 -11.33
C LEU A 56 -11.29 8.74 -10.57
N THR A 57 -12.01 7.65 -10.79
CA THR A 57 -13.17 7.27 -9.99
C THR A 57 -12.74 6.34 -8.87
N ILE A 58 -13.18 6.60 -7.65
CA ILE A 58 -12.94 5.72 -6.50
C ILE A 58 -13.77 4.45 -6.67
N LYS A 59 -13.11 3.30 -6.66
CA LYS A 59 -13.76 1.98 -6.83
C LYS A 59 -13.80 1.20 -5.51
N THR A 60 -14.59 0.15 -5.46
CA THR A 60 -14.59 -0.79 -4.34
C THR A 60 -13.45 -1.80 -4.40
N GLY A 61 -12.96 -2.11 -5.61
CA GLY A 61 -11.86 -3.03 -5.85
C GLY A 61 -10.76 -2.40 -6.72
N LEU A 62 -9.55 -2.95 -6.58
CA LEU A 62 -8.39 -2.50 -7.33
C LEU A 62 -8.48 -2.99 -8.79
N GLY A 63 -8.09 -2.12 -9.73
CA GLY A 63 -7.92 -2.51 -11.13
C GLY A 63 -6.59 -3.21 -11.39
N GLU A 64 -6.31 -3.52 -12.66
CA GLU A 64 -5.02 -4.07 -13.09
C GLU A 64 -3.90 -3.02 -12.94
N VAL A 65 -2.88 -3.37 -12.16
CA VAL A 65 -1.74 -2.50 -11.83
C VAL A 65 -0.45 -3.32 -11.74
N ASP A 66 0.68 -2.67 -11.99
CA ASP A 66 2.01 -3.29 -11.84
C ASP A 66 2.47 -3.28 -10.36
N LEU A 67 2.03 -2.25 -9.62
CA LEU A 67 2.32 -2.10 -8.20
C LEU A 67 1.12 -1.50 -7.46
N ALA A 68 0.86 -1.98 -6.24
CA ALA A 68 -0.17 -1.45 -5.36
C ALA A 68 0.42 -0.93 -4.04
N PHE A 69 -0.10 0.20 -3.57
CA PHE A 69 0.06 0.63 -2.19
C PHE A 69 -1.18 0.23 -1.40
N SER A 70 -1.00 -0.45 -0.27
CA SER A 70 -2.09 -0.68 0.68
C SER A 70 -2.06 0.38 1.77
N ALA A 71 -3.01 1.31 1.75
CA ALA A 71 -3.23 2.29 2.82
C ALA A 71 -4.40 1.87 3.73
N MET A 72 -4.60 0.56 3.87
CA MET A 72 -5.62 -0.01 4.77
C MET A 72 -5.23 0.18 6.23
N PRO A 73 -6.21 0.27 7.14
CA PRO A 73 -5.97 0.11 8.56
C PRO A 73 -5.28 -1.23 8.86
N HIS A 74 -4.54 -1.24 9.96
CA HIS A 74 -3.98 -2.44 10.53
C HIS A 74 -5.06 -3.55 10.74
N LYS A 75 -4.68 -4.82 10.54
CA LYS A 75 -5.53 -6.04 10.50
C LYS A 75 -6.41 -6.20 9.26
N GLU A 76 -6.59 -5.13 8.49
CA GLU A 76 -7.39 -5.18 7.26
C GLU A 76 -6.51 -5.23 6.00
N SER A 77 -5.24 -4.86 6.10
CA SER A 77 -4.34 -4.81 4.94
C SER A 77 -4.00 -6.20 4.41
N ALA A 78 -3.67 -7.15 5.29
CA ALA A 78 -3.28 -8.50 4.87
C ALA A 78 -4.32 -9.17 3.94
N LYS A 79 -5.62 -8.92 4.17
CA LYS A 79 -6.73 -9.46 3.36
C LYS A 79 -6.67 -8.97 1.91
N GLU A 80 -6.22 -7.74 1.69
CA GLU A 80 -6.09 -7.12 0.37
C GLU A 80 -4.72 -7.45 -0.29
N VAL A 81 -3.66 -7.56 0.52
CA VAL A 81 -2.28 -7.78 0.04
C VAL A 81 -2.03 -9.22 -0.42
N ILE A 82 -2.51 -10.23 0.32
CA ILE A 82 -2.23 -11.65 0.04
C ILE A 82 -2.64 -12.06 -1.39
N PRO A 83 -3.86 -11.71 -1.87
CA PRO A 83 -4.26 -12.05 -3.24
C PRO A 83 -3.39 -11.38 -4.30
N LEU A 84 -2.97 -10.13 -4.09
CA LEU A 84 -2.14 -9.38 -5.02
C LEU A 84 -0.75 -9.99 -5.18
N ILE A 85 -0.13 -10.39 -4.05
CA ILE A 85 1.16 -11.09 -4.07
C ILE A 85 1.05 -12.42 -4.83
N SER A 86 -0.04 -13.16 -4.62
CA SER A 86 -0.30 -14.42 -5.34
C SER A 86 -0.46 -14.23 -6.86
N GLN A 87 -0.85 -13.03 -7.29
CA GLN A 87 -0.98 -12.64 -8.70
C GLN A 87 0.31 -12.02 -9.28
N GLY A 88 1.38 -11.91 -8.48
CA GLY A 88 2.64 -11.31 -8.91
C GLY A 88 2.66 -9.78 -8.93
N VAL A 89 1.63 -9.12 -8.39
CA VAL A 89 1.60 -7.66 -8.24
C VAL A 89 2.54 -7.24 -7.12
N LYS A 90 3.40 -6.25 -7.36
CA LYS A 90 4.28 -5.72 -6.31
C LYS A 90 3.45 -4.92 -5.31
N VAL A 91 3.73 -5.06 -4.02
CA VAL A 91 2.96 -4.37 -2.99
C VAL A 91 3.84 -3.63 -2.00
N VAL A 92 3.47 -2.40 -1.70
CA VAL A 92 3.96 -1.65 -0.54
C VAL A 92 2.81 -1.57 0.47
N ASP A 93 2.90 -2.33 1.56
CA ASP A 93 1.94 -2.24 2.66
C ASP A 93 2.34 -1.13 3.61
N ILE A 94 1.48 -0.13 3.78
CA ILE A 94 1.71 0.98 4.72
C ILE A 94 1.29 0.62 6.15
N SER A 95 0.46 -0.42 6.30
CA SER A 95 0.01 -0.90 7.60
C SER A 95 1.14 -1.57 8.40
N ALA A 96 0.80 -2.11 9.56
CA ALA A 96 1.75 -2.88 10.36
C ALA A 96 1.75 -4.38 10.04
N ASP A 97 0.87 -4.85 9.16
CA ASP A 97 0.53 -6.26 8.99
C ASP A 97 1.70 -7.12 8.53
N PHE A 98 2.71 -6.56 7.85
CA PHE A 98 3.89 -7.31 7.40
C PHE A 98 5.21 -6.80 7.97
N ARG A 99 5.18 -5.95 9.01
CA ARG A 99 6.41 -5.34 9.57
C ARG A 99 7.23 -6.31 10.41
N LEU A 100 6.58 -7.12 11.23
CA LEU A 100 7.27 -8.06 12.12
C LEU A 100 7.59 -9.36 11.38
N LYS A 101 8.75 -9.94 11.70
CA LYS A 101 9.25 -11.17 11.09
C LYS A 101 8.71 -12.43 11.76
N ASP A 102 8.58 -12.40 13.07
CA ASP A 102 8.02 -13.51 13.82
C ASP A 102 6.49 -13.39 13.90
N ALA A 103 5.79 -14.44 13.49
CA ALA A 103 4.34 -14.50 13.61
C ALA A 103 3.88 -14.53 15.09
N ALA A 104 4.73 -15.04 15.99
CA ALA A 104 4.46 -15.10 17.42
C ALA A 104 4.39 -13.72 18.10
N ASP A 105 4.98 -12.69 17.48
CA ASP A 105 4.94 -11.32 18.01
C ASP A 105 3.59 -10.64 17.76
N TYR A 106 2.86 -11.01 16.70
CA TYR A 106 1.60 -10.33 16.34
C TYR A 106 0.51 -10.43 17.42
N PRO A 107 0.27 -11.57 18.08
CA PRO A 107 -0.65 -11.63 19.20
C PRO A 107 -0.29 -10.65 20.33
N ALA A 108 1.00 -10.53 20.67
CA ALA A 108 1.46 -9.69 21.78
C ALA A 108 1.33 -8.19 21.47
N TRP A 109 1.76 -7.75 20.29
CA TRP A 109 1.83 -6.33 19.94
C TRP A 109 0.60 -5.80 19.24
N TYR A 110 -0.11 -6.67 18.54
CA TYR A 110 -1.20 -6.31 17.65
C TYR A 110 -2.52 -7.01 17.98
N GLY A 111 -2.53 -8.05 18.81
CA GLY A 111 -3.75 -8.71 19.27
C GLY A 111 -4.49 -9.45 18.14
N PHE A 112 -3.75 -10.08 17.23
CA PHE A 112 -4.30 -11.05 16.26
C PHE A 112 -3.22 -12.03 15.83
N SER A 113 -3.64 -13.22 15.38
CA SER A 113 -2.74 -14.16 14.71
C SER A 113 -2.60 -13.76 13.25
N HIS A 114 -1.36 -13.62 12.78
CA HIS A 114 -1.11 -13.18 11.41
C HIS A 114 -1.64 -14.21 10.39
N PRO A 115 -2.44 -13.82 9.37
CA PRO A 115 -3.12 -14.77 8.47
C PRO A 115 -2.21 -15.40 7.42
N ALA A 116 -1.02 -14.85 7.20
CA ALA A 116 -0.04 -15.40 6.25
C ALA A 116 1.40 -15.36 6.80
N PRO A 117 1.74 -16.16 7.83
CA PRO A 117 3.08 -16.19 8.43
C PRO A 117 4.21 -16.39 7.41
N GLN A 118 3.96 -17.18 6.36
CA GLN A 118 4.89 -17.46 5.28
C GLN A 118 5.32 -16.22 4.47
N LEU A 119 4.51 -15.15 4.49
CA LEU A 119 4.84 -13.89 3.81
C LEU A 119 5.69 -12.95 4.68
N LEU A 120 5.70 -13.12 6.00
CA LEU A 120 6.46 -12.25 6.93
C LEU A 120 7.97 -12.33 6.66
N GLY A 121 8.47 -13.54 6.36
CA GLY A 121 9.86 -13.74 5.96
C GLY A 121 10.22 -13.04 4.64
N GLN A 122 9.27 -12.99 3.70
CA GLN A 122 9.45 -12.43 2.36
C GLN A 122 9.34 -10.89 2.33
N ALA A 123 8.53 -10.30 3.22
CA ALA A 123 8.31 -8.86 3.26
C ALA A 123 9.61 -8.11 3.63
N VAL A 124 10.07 -7.18 2.81
CA VAL A 124 11.26 -6.37 3.15
C VAL A 124 10.81 -5.14 3.95
N TYR A 125 11.52 -4.82 5.04
CA TYR A 125 11.24 -3.60 5.80
C TYR A 125 11.66 -2.38 4.97
N GLY A 126 10.70 -1.49 4.68
CA GLY A 126 10.85 -0.40 3.73
C GLY A 126 11.61 0.82 4.25
N LEU A 127 12.79 0.62 4.84
CA LEU A 127 13.69 1.69 5.28
C LEU A 127 14.91 1.72 4.35
N PRO A 128 14.89 2.52 3.26
CA PRO A 128 15.91 2.45 2.20
C PRO A 128 17.34 2.67 2.69
N GLU A 129 17.54 3.53 3.69
CA GLU A 129 18.84 3.82 4.29
C GLU A 129 19.54 2.56 4.83
N LEU A 130 18.76 1.55 5.24
CA LEU A 130 19.28 0.27 5.73
C LEU A 130 19.13 -0.87 4.71
N TYR A 131 18.04 -0.86 3.92
CA TYR A 131 17.61 -2.02 3.15
C TYR A 131 17.44 -1.74 1.64
N HIS A 132 18.01 -0.65 1.10
CA HIS A 132 17.87 -0.22 -0.30
C HIS A 132 17.94 -1.38 -1.33
N HIS A 133 18.96 -2.22 -1.26
CA HIS A 133 19.14 -3.33 -2.20
C HIS A 133 18.02 -4.37 -2.12
N GLN A 134 17.54 -4.66 -0.91
CA GLN A 134 16.46 -5.62 -0.70
C GLN A 134 15.13 -5.02 -1.17
N VAL A 135 14.89 -3.74 -0.88
CA VAL A 135 13.67 -3.01 -1.30
C VAL A 135 13.57 -2.97 -2.83
N ALA A 136 14.67 -2.74 -3.54
CA ALA A 136 14.67 -2.64 -5.01
C ALA A 136 14.15 -3.90 -5.71
N THR A 137 14.37 -5.08 -5.12
CA THR A 137 13.96 -6.37 -5.69
C THR A 137 12.75 -7.00 -5.01
N ALA A 138 12.22 -6.40 -3.95
CA ALA A 138 11.15 -6.96 -3.15
C ALA A 138 9.82 -7.07 -3.93
N GLN A 139 9.10 -8.17 -3.69
CA GLN A 139 7.71 -8.31 -4.11
C GLN A 139 6.74 -7.65 -3.12
N LEU A 140 7.10 -7.69 -1.83
CA LEU A 140 6.35 -7.11 -0.73
C LEU A 140 7.28 -6.23 0.11
N VAL A 141 6.93 -4.96 0.25
CA VAL A 141 7.60 -4.02 1.14
C VAL A 141 6.64 -3.67 2.28
N ALA A 142 7.09 -3.88 3.50
CA ALA A 142 6.40 -3.42 4.69
C ALA A 142 6.93 -2.03 5.07
N ASN A 143 6.15 -0.99 4.77
CA ASN A 143 6.55 0.39 5.08
C ASN A 143 6.68 0.57 6.60
N PRO A 144 7.75 1.22 7.08
CA PRO A 144 7.94 1.51 8.48
C PRO A 144 6.80 2.34 9.09
N GLY A 145 6.68 2.27 10.42
CA GLY A 145 5.89 3.23 11.18
C GLY A 145 6.64 4.56 11.30
N CYS A 146 5.90 5.68 11.42
CA CYS A 146 6.50 7.01 11.49
C CYS A 146 7.46 7.19 12.68
N TYR A 147 7.15 6.66 13.86
CA TYR A 147 8.06 6.69 15.02
C TYR A 147 9.34 5.88 14.78
N PRO A 148 9.28 4.58 14.39
CA PRO A 148 10.48 3.83 14.00
C PRO A 148 11.36 4.50 12.93
N THR A 149 10.78 5.28 12.02
CA THR A 149 11.56 6.01 11.00
C THR A 149 12.32 7.20 11.58
N GLY A 150 11.77 7.89 12.58
CA GLY A 150 12.37 9.08 13.17
C GLY A 150 13.22 8.83 14.42
N ALA A 151 13.36 7.58 14.85
CA ALA A 151 14.07 7.16 16.05
C ALA A 151 15.57 6.93 15.82
#